data_AF-A0A7K7SSC6-F1
#
_entry.id   AF-A0A7K7SSC6-F1
#
_cell.length_a   1.000
_cell.length_b   1.000
_cell.length_c   1.000
_cell.angle_alpha   90.00
_cell.angle_beta   90.00
_cell.angle_gamma   90.00
#
_symmetry.space_group_name_H-M   'P 1'
#
loop_
_entity.id
_entity.type
_entity.pdbx_description
1 polymer ?
#
loop_
_entity_poly.entity_id
_entity_poly.type
_entity_poly.pdbx_seq_one_letter_code
_entity_poly.pdbx_strand_id
1 'polypeptide(L)'
;VSFVVRIVPSPDWFVGIDSLNLCEGDHWMDEVSVDLFPYDAGTDSGFTFSSPNFATIPQETVKEITCSSPSHPANSFYYPKLKILPPIAQVKMVKLKKTQPGLSAPFINLPAKSNEIIDSVSETPLDCEVSQWSSWGLCRGVCRETGTKIRTRFVLLQPANNGMPCPNLDEETACEPENCI
;
A
#
# COMPACT_ATOMS: atom_id res chain seq x y z
N VAL A 1 3.97 -9.18 -21.55
CA VAL A 1 4.60 -8.73 -20.29
C VAL A 1 3.48 -8.44 -19.30
N SER A 2 3.57 -9.01 -18.11
CA SER A 2 2.63 -8.73 -17.01
C SER A 2 3.43 -8.34 -15.77
N PHE A 3 2.92 -7.39 -14.99
CA PHE A 3 3.50 -7.01 -13.70
C PHE A 3 2.43 -6.40 -12.81
N VAL A 4 2.69 -6.39 -11.50
CA VAL A 4 1.83 -5.79 -10.48
C VAL A 4 2.70 -4.99 -9.50
N VAL A 5 2.17 -3.86 -9.02
CA VAL A 5 2.76 -3.02 -7.98
C VAL A 5 1.67 -2.66 -6.98
N ARG A 6 1.89 -2.94 -5.69
CA ARG A 6 0.93 -2.62 -4.62
C ARG A 6 0.90 -1.12 -4.35
N ILE A 7 -0.28 -0.58 -4.08
CA ILE A 7 -0.45 0.79 -3.55
C ILE A 7 -0.23 0.73 -2.03
N VAL A 8 0.66 1.56 -1.50
CA VAL A 8 1.03 1.56 -0.07
C VAL A 8 0.72 2.91 0.59
N PRO A 9 0.00 2.95 1.72
CA PRO A 9 -0.80 1.85 2.29
C PRO A 9 -2.09 1.64 1.47
N SER A 10 -2.66 0.43 1.51
CA SER A 10 -3.99 0.13 1.00
C SER A 10 -4.51 -1.18 1.61
N PRO A 11 -5.82 -1.48 1.55
CA PRO A 11 -6.34 -2.80 1.89
C PRO A 11 -5.67 -3.87 0.99
N ASP A 12 -6.02 -3.89 -0.29
CA ASP A 12 -5.50 -4.84 -1.26
C ASP A 12 -5.40 -4.23 -2.67
N TRP A 13 -5.18 -2.92 -2.74
CA TRP A 13 -5.17 -2.19 -4.01
C TRP A 13 -3.81 -2.24 -4.69
N PHE A 14 -3.82 -2.29 -6.02
CA PHE A 14 -2.62 -2.37 -6.84
C PHE A 14 -2.79 -1.67 -8.18
N VAL A 15 -1.67 -1.45 -8.87
CA VAL A 15 -1.64 -1.13 -10.30
C VAL A 15 -0.89 -2.23 -11.04
N GLY A 16 -1.14 -2.40 -12.32
CA GLY A 16 -0.43 -3.42 -13.08
C GLY A 16 -0.80 -3.44 -14.54
N ILE A 17 -0.08 -4.29 -15.25
CA ILE A 17 -0.37 -4.63 -16.62
C ILE A 17 -0.55 -6.14 -16.68
N ASP A 18 -1.59 -6.57 -17.39
CA ASP A 18 -1.76 -7.97 -17.77
C ASP A 18 -1.53 -8.13 -19.28
N SER A 19 -0.60 -9.01 -19.63
CA SER A 19 -0.44 -9.58 -20.97
C SER A 19 -0.17 -8.54 -22.08
N LEU A 20 0.58 -7.48 -21.78
CA LEU A 20 1.01 -6.50 -22.80
C LEU A 20 1.93 -7.16 -23.84
N ASN A 21 1.49 -7.14 -25.09
CA ASN A 21 2.29 -7.64 -26.20
C ASN A 21 3.25 -6.55 -26.69
N LEU A 22 4.55 -6.83 -26.61
CA LEU A 22 5.61 -5.93 -27.11
C LEU A 22 6.05 -6.27 -28.54
N CYS A 23 5.46 -7.28 -29.16
CA CYS A 23 5.71 -7.69 -30.53
C CYS A 23 4.52 -7.28 -31.41
N GLU A 24 4.77 -6.44 -32.40
CA GLU A 24 3.79 -6.01 -33.39
C GLU A 24 4.16 -6.61 -34.75
N GLY A 25 3.43 -7.64 -35.16
CA GLY A 25 3.80 -8.47 -36.31
C GLY A 25 5.15 -9.15 -36.08
N ASP A 26 6.11 -8.88 -36.95
CA ASP A 26 7.47 -9.44 -36.91
C ASP A 26 8.50 -8.53 -36.22
N HIS A 27 8.07 -7.43 -35.58
CA HIS A 27 8.97 -6.45 -34.99
C HIS A 27 8.67 -6.20 -33.51
N TRP A 28 9.74 -6.05 -32.72
CA TRP A 28 9.65 -5.60 -31.33
C TRP A 28 9.49 -4.09 -31.27
N MET A 29 8.48 -3.62 -30.52
CA MET A 29 8.25 -2.21 -30.23
C MET A 29 9.50 -1.57 -29.62
N ASP A 30 9.86 -0.38 -30.11
CA ASP A 30 11.02 0.36 -29.59
C ASP A 30 10.70 1.10 -28.28
N GLU A 31 9.46 1.56 -28.13
CA GLU A 31 8.98 2.25 -26.94
C GLU A 31 7.46 2.08 -26.80
N VAL A 32 6.98 1.85 -25.58
CA VAL A 32 5.55 1.87 -25.24
C VAL A 32 5.36 2.56 -23.89
N SER A 33 4.35 3.42 -23.79
CA SER A 33 3.94 4.08 -22.55
C SER A 33 2.49 3.74 -22.25
N VAL A 34 2.19 3.34 -21.02
CA VAL A 34 0.85 2.92 -20.58
C VAL A 34 0.51 3.63 -19.28
N ASP A 35 -0.62 4.31 -19.27
CA ASP A 35 -1.20 4.91 -18.08
C ASP A 35 -1.88 3.83 -17.24
N LEU A 36 -1.65 3.86 -15.93
CA LEU A 36 -2.12 2.85 -14.99
C LEU A 36 -3.17 3.42 -14.04
N PHE A 37 -4.17 2.59 -13.74
CA PHE A 37 -5.29 2.89 -12.87
C PHE A 37 -5.33 1.89 -11.70
N PRO A 38 -5.88 2.27 -10.55
CA PRO A 38 -5.97 1.40 -9.39
C PRO A 38 -6.95 0.24 -9.61
N TYR A 39 -6.57 -0.95 -9.17
CA TYR A 39 -7.38 -2.15 -9.11
C TYR A 39 -7.50 -2.63 -7.65
N ASP A 40 -8.65 -3.21 -7.34
CA ASP A 40 -8.97 -3.90 -6.10
C ASP A 40 -8.79 -5.41 -6.31
N ALA A 41 -8.13 -6.12 -5.39
CA ALA A 41 -7.87 -7.54 -5.53
C ALA A 41 -9.05 -8.43 -5.12
N GLY A 42 -10.06 -7.89 -4.42
CA GLY A 42 -11.24 -8.61 -3.96
C GLY A 42 -11.01 -9.47 -2.72
N THR A 43 -10.00 -9.16 -1.93
CA THR A 43 -9.54 -9.93 -0.75
C THR A 43 -9.69 -9.19 0.58
N ASP A 44 -9.64 -7.86 0.57
CA ASP A 44 -9.86 -7.01 1.74
C ASP A 44 -10.86 -5.89 1.42
N SER A 45 -11.91 -5.77 2.24
CA SER A 45 -13.05 -4.87 2.07
C SER A 45 -12.85 -3.50 2.76
N GLY A 46 -11.62 -3.13 3.12
CA GLY A 46 -11.27 -1.81 3.61
C GLY A 46 -11.65 -0.69 2.62
N PHE A 47 -12.18 0.44 3.13
CA PHE A 47 -12.64 1.54 2.28
C PHE A 47 -11.57 2.60 2.01
N THR A 48 -10.60 2.73 2.91
CA THR A 48 -9.57 3.77 2.88
C THR A 48 -8.17 3.16 2.79
N PHE A 49 -7.20 3.95 2.33
CA PHE A 49 -5.78 3.58 2.33
C PHE A 49 -5.28 2.99 3.66
N SER A 50 -5.79 3.50 4.79
CA SER A 50 -5.39 3.11 6.15
C SER A 50 -6.48 2.33 6.90
N SER A 51 -7.43 1.71 6.19
CA SER A 51 -8.43 0.87 6.84
C SER A 51 -7.78 -0.32 7.54
N PRO A 52 -8.29 -0.76 8.70
CA PRO A 52 -7.87 -2.02 9.29
C PRO A 52 -8.25 -3.19 8.37
N ASN A 53 -7.51 -4.29 8.46
CA ASN A 53 -7.77 -5.46 7.62
C ASN A 53 -9.18 -5.99 7.85
N PHE A 54 -9.92 -6.22 6.76
CA PHE A 54 -11.29 -6.74 6.81
C PHE A 54 -11.52 -7.69 5.62
N ALA A 55 -11.37 -9.00 5.84
CA ALA A 55 -11.43 -9.99 4.76
C ALA A 55 -12.75 -9.95 3.96
N THR A 56 -12.64 -9.96 2.63
CA THR A 56 -13.77 -10.05 1.70
C THR A 56 -14.26 -11.51 1.63
N ILE A 57 -15.50 -11.78 2.05
CA ILE A 57 -16.07 -13.12 2.10
C ILE A 57 -17.47 -13.12 1.45
N PRO A 58 -17.69 -13.90 0.36
CA PRO A 58 -16.71 -14.71 -0.37
C PRO A 58 -15.67 -13.82 -1.08
N GLN A 59 -14.49 -14.38 -1.35
CA GLN A 59 -13.45 -13.67 -2.12
C GLN A 59 -14.00 -13.25 -3.49
N GLU A 60 -13.77 -12.00 -3.87
CA GLU A 60 -14.18 -11.44 -5.15
C GLU A 60 -13.07 -11.49 -6.19
N THR A 61 -13.41 -11.22 -7.45
CA THR A 61 -12.44 -11.08 -8.54
C THR A 61 -11.84 -9.68 -8.54
N VAL A 62 -10.67 -9.55 -9.19
CA VAL A 62 -10.04 -8.25 -9.45
C VAL A 62 -11.03 -7.31 -10.17
N LYS A 63 -11.14 -6.08 -9.67
CA LYS A 63 -11.98 -5.01 -10.25
C LYS A 63 -11.21 -3.71 -10.36
N GLU A 64 -11.45 -2.96 -11.42
CA GLU A 64 -10.91 -1.60 -11.53
C GLU A 64 -11.63 -0.67 -10.54
N ILE A 65 -10.86 0.15 -9.83
CA ILE A 65 -11.39 1.19 -8.95
C ILE A 65 -11.57 2.45 -9.78
N THR A 66 -12.79 3.01 -9.78
CA THR A 66 -13.13 4.21 -10.55
C THR A 66 -13.54 5.36 -9.64
N CYS A 67 -13.72 6.56 -10.20
CA CYS A 67 -14.12 7.73 -9.42
C CYS A 67 -15.54 7.62 -8.83
N SER A 68 -16.34 6.66 -9.31
CA SER A 68 -17.73 6.43 -8.90
C SER A 68 -17.98 5.03 -8.33
N SER A 69 -17.02 4.10 -8.40
CA SER A 69 -17.15 2.73 -7.90
C SER A 69 -15.85 2.28 -7.22
N PRO A 70 -15.88 1.85 -5.95
CA PRO A 70 -17.09 1.68 -5.12
C PRO A 70 -17.71 3.02 -4.67
N SER A 71 -19.05 3.09 -4.65
CA SER A 71 -19.83 4.33 -4.47
C SER A 71 -20.09 4.69 -3.00
N HIS A 72 -19.05 4.70 -2.18
CA HIS A 72 -19.13 5.07 -0.77
C HIS A 72 -18.37 6.37 -0.49
N PRO A 73 -18.93 7.35 0.26
CA PRO A 73 -18.27 8.63 0.53
C PRO A 73 -16.92 8.53 1.25
N ALA A 74 -16.69 7.45 2.00
CA ALA A 74 -15.42 7.21 2.67
C ALA A 74 -14.37 6.54 1.77
N ASN A 75 -14.72 6.11 0.55
CA ASN A 75 -13.75 5.44 -0.32
C ASN A 75 -12.66 6.42 -0.76
N SER A 76 -11.41 5.98 -0.65
CA SER A 76 -10.24 6.82 -0.99
C SER A 76 -10.24 7.35 -2.43
N PHE A 77 -10.82 6.59 -3.36
CA PHE A 77 -10.91 6.98 -4.77
C PHE A 77 -12.30 7.47 -5.20
N TYR A 78 -13.21 7.76 -4.27
CA TYR A 78 -14.53 8.28 -4.61
C TYR A 78 -14.49 9.80 -4.83
N TYR A 79 -14.54 10.20 -6.10
CA TYR A 79 -14.52 11.60 -6.53
C TYR A 79 -15.77 11.89 -7.38
N PRO A 80 -16.93 12.22 -6.78
CA PRO A 80 -18.22 12.30 -7.48
C PRO A 80 -18.30 13.43 -8.51
N LYS A 81 -17.38 14.39 -8.47
CA LYS A 81 -17.28 15.49 -9.44
C LYS A 81 -16.43 15.14 -10.65
N LEU A 82 -15.66 14.06 -10.59
CA LEU A 82 -14.83 13.59 -11.70
C LEU A 82 -15.63 12.59 -12.54
N LYS A 83 -15.37 12.60 -13.85
CA LYS A 83 -15.93 11.60 -14.78
C LYS A 83 -15.08 10.34 -14.84
N ILE A 84 -13.77 10.48 -14.69
CA ILE A 84 -12.76 9.43 -14.73
C ILE A 84 -11.65 9.85 -13.75
N LEU A 85 -11.00 8.88 -13.09
CA LEU A 85 -9.79 9.16 -12.32
C LEU A 85 -8.66 9.59 -13.25
N PRO A 86 -7.78 10.52 -12.83
CA PRO A 86 -6.50 10.66 -13.50
C PRO A 86 -5.66 9.39 -13.31
N PRO A 87 -4.72 9.08 -14.24
CA PRO A 87 -3.75 8.01 -14.04
C PRO A 87 -3.00 8.18 -12.72
N ILE A 88 -2.88 7.10 -11.95
CA ILE A 88 -2.14 7.14 -10.68
C ILE A 88 -0.65 6.84 -10.90
N ALA A 89 -0.32 6.15 -11.99
CA ALA A 89 1.04 5.88 -12.42
C ALA A 89 1.11 5.78 -13.95
N GLN A 90 2.33 5.82 -14.49
CA GLN A 90 2.61 5.54 -15.89
C GLN A 90 3.82 4.62 -15.95
N VAL A 91 3.75 3.59 -16.80
CA VAL A 91 4.91 2.74 -17.10
C VAL A 91 5.37 3.01 -18.52
N LYS A 92 6.69 3.12 -18.67
CA LYS A 92 7.34 3.29 -19.96
C LYS A 92 8.34 2.16 -20.16
N MET A 93 8.14 1.37 -21.22
CA MET A 93 9.07 0.30 -21.61
C MET A 93 9.82 0.75 -22.86
N VAL A 94 11.15 0.78 -22.78
CA VAL A 94 12.02 1.16 -23.89
C VAL A 94 12.90 -0.03 -24.25
N LYS A 95 12.92 -0.40 -25.53
CA LYS A 95 13.78 -1.45 -26.06
C LYS A 95 15.22 -0.98 -26.04
N LEU A 96 16.07 -1.73 -25.35
CA LEU A 96 17.49 -1.46 -25.28
C LEU A 96 18.17 -1.84 -26.61
N LYS A 97 18.94 -0.91 -27.19
CA LYS A 97 19.84 -1.23 -28.32
C LYS A 97 21.15 -1.75 -27.74
N LYS A 98 21.55 -2.97 -28.09
CA LYS A 98 22.90 -3.48 -27.78
C LYS A 98 23.92 -2.70 -28.61
N THR A 99 24.72 -1.84 -27.98
CA THR A 99 25.96 -1.32 -28.58
C THR A 99 27.03 -2.42 -28.52
N GLN A 100 27.69 -2.73 -29.64
CA GLN A 100 28.93 -3.51 -29.61
C GLN A 100 30.04 -2.72 -28.87
N PRO A 101 30.98 -3.39 -28.18
CA PRO A 101 31.92 -2.75 -27.27
C PRO A 101 33.04 -2.06 -28.05
N GLY A 102 33.13 -0.74 -27.96
CA GLY A 102 34.26 -0.01 -28.54
C GLY A 102 33.95 1.45 -28.86
N LEU A 103 33.79 2.27 -27.82
CA LEU A 103 34.20 3.68 -27.76
C LEU A 103 33.83 4.19 -26.37
N SER A 104 34.84 4.72 -25.68
CA SER A 104 34.83 5.19 -24.31
C SER A 104 33.65 6.11 -24.00
N ALA A 105 32.79 5.67 -23.07
CA ALA A 105 32.05 6.61 -22.23
C ALA A 105 33.09 7.50 -21.52
N PRO A 106 32.89 8.84 -21.42
CA PRO A 106 33.76 9.66 -20.60
C PRO A 106 33.75 9.08 -19.18
N PHE A 107 34.94 8.70 -18.73
CA PHE A 107 35.20 8.14 -17.41
C PHE A 107 34.68 9.09 -16.33
N ILE A 108 33.53 8.78 -15.74
CA ILE A 108 33.27 9.16 -14.36
C ILE A 108 33.95 8.07 -13.53
N ASN A 109 35.07 8.43 -12.88
CA ASN A 109 35.75 7.58 -11.92
C ASN A 109 34.83 7.33 -10.72
N LEU A 110 34.01 6.28 -10.78
CA LEU A 110 33.42 5.66 -9.59
C LEU A 110 34.11 4.30 -9.38
N PRO A 111 34.73 4.06 -8.21
CA PRO A 111 35.46 2.82 -7.97
C PRO A 111 34.47 1.65 -7.97
N ALA A 112 34.67 0.75 -8.93
CA ALA A 112 33.94 -0.51 -9.01
C ALA A 112 34.21 -1.38 -7.78
N LYS A 113 33.19 -1.62 -6.97
CA LYS A 113 33.06 -2.84 -6.17
C LYS A 113 31.60 -3.28 -6.13
N SER A 114 31.41 -4.55 -6.46
CA SER A 114 30.19 -5.36 -6.29
C SER A 114 29.08 -5.19 -7.32
N ASN A 115 28.58 -6.32 -7.81
CA ASN A 115 27.42 -6.44 -8.69
C ASN A 115 26.14 -6.17 -7.88
N GLU A 116 25.76 -4.91 -7.71
CA GLU A 116 24.48 -4.55 -7.09
C GLU A 116 23.62 -3.79 -8.11
N ILE A 117 22.40 -4.29 -8.29
CA ILE A 117 21.32 -3.58 -8.98
C ILE A 117 21.12 -2.31 -8.15
N ILE A 118 21.48 -1.15 -8.68
CA ILE A 118 21.12 0.13 -8.07
C ILE A 118 19.63 0.32 -8.37
N ASP A 119 18.81 -0.36 -7.58
CA ASP A 119 17.40 -0.04 -7.40
C ASP A 119 17.35 1.23 -6.55
N SER A 120 17.67 2.38 -7.17
CA SER A 120 17.48 3.67 -6.52
C SER A 120 16.06 4.17 -6.70
N VAL A 121 15.07 3.28 -6.57
CA VAL A 121 13.86 3.72 -5.86
C VAL A 121 14.39 4.07 -4.48
N SER A 122 14.27 5.34 -4.10
CA SER A 122 14.56 5.74 -2.73
C SER A 122 13.58 4.98 -1.84
N GLU A 123 13.92 3.76 -1.44
CA GLU A 123 13.24 2.96 -0.43
C GLU A 123 13.44 3.69 0.89
N THR A 124 12.75 4.82 1.05
CA THR A 124 12.70 5.51 2.34
C THR A 124 11.95 4.56 3.26
N PRO A 125 12.59 4.09 4.36
CA PRO A 125 11.90 3.28 5.34
C PRO A 125 10.67 4.04 5.82
N LEU A 126 9.52 3.37 5.76
CA LEU A 126 8.26 3.95 6.18
C LEU A 126 7.85 3.31 7.49
N ASP A 127 8.07 4.04 8.57
CA ASP A 127 7.75 3.57 9.92
C ASP A 127 6.24 3.49 10.14
N CYS A 128 5.82 2.58 11.00
CA CYS A 128 4.43 2.51 11.40
C CYS A 128 4.01 3.76 12.19
N GLU A 129 2.90 4.37 11.77
CA GLU A 129 2.25 5.47 12.49
C GLU A 129 0.95 4.95 13.11
N VAL A 130 0.68 5.31 14.37
CA VAL A 130 -0.52 4.88 15.10
C VAL A 130 -1.31 6.08 15.61
N SER A 131 -2.61 5.90 15.78
CA SER A 131 -3.52 6.93 16.29
C SER A 131 -3.19 7.29 17.74
N GLN A 132 -3.80 8.39 18.20
CA GLN A 132 -3.92 8.62 19.64
C GLN A 132 -4.71 7.48 20.29
N TRP A 133 -4.44 7.26 21.58
CA TRP A 133 -5.20 6.32 22.39
C TRP A 133 -6.65 6.76 22.53
N SER A 134 -7.56 5.77 22.55
CA SER A 134 -8.92 5.97 23.01
C SER A 134 -8.94 6.41 24.47
N SER A 135 -10.09 6.92 24.91
CA SER A 135 -10.40 6.97 26.34
C SER A 135 -10.32 5.57 26.95
N TRP A 136 -10.01 5.51 28.24
CA TRP A 136 -10.08 4.26 28.99
C TRP A 136 -11.50 3.70 28.96
N GLY A 137 -11.61 2.40 28.71
CA GLY A 137 -12.86 1.66 28.91
C GLY A 137 -13.25 1.58 30.38
N LEU A 138 -14.46 1.06 30.63
CA LEU A 138 -14.95 0.81 31.97
C LEU A 138 -14.04 -0.17 32.71
N CYS A 139 -13.88 0.05 34.02
CA CYS A 139 -13.15 -0.87 34.88
C CYS A 139 -13.91 -2.20 34.99
N ARG A 140 -13.32 -3.28 34.51
CA ARG A 140 -13.85 -4.64 34.59
C ARG A 140 -13.22 -5.33 35.79
N GLY A 141 -14.01 -5.85 36.71
CA GLY A 141 -13.49 -6.56 37.87
C GLY A 141 -14.59 -6.83 38.88
N VAL A 142 -14.26 -7.64 39.89
CA VAL A 142 -15.15 -7.85 41.04
C VAL A 142 -15.00 -6.66 41.98
N CYS A 143 -16.12 -6.23 42.56
CA CYS A 143 -16.13 -5.14 43.52
C CYS A 143 -15.26 -5.45 44.75
N ARG A 144 -14.48 -4.47 45.18
CA ARG A 144 -13.48 -4.56 46.26
C ARG A 144 -12.23 -5.37 45.90
N GLU A 145 -12.10 -5.81 44.66
CA GLU A 145 -10.87 -6.36 44.09
C GLU A 145 -10.30 -5.40 43.05
N THR A 146 -8.99 -5.52 42.77
CA THR A 146 -8.36 -4.77 41.68
C THR A 146 -8.93 -5.24 40.35
N GLY A 147 -9.60 -4.34 39.65
CA GLY A 147 -10.09 -4.56 38.30
C GLY A 147 -9.09 -4.10 37.25
N THR A 148 -9.49 -4.25 36.00
CA THR A 148 -8.71 -3.95 34.81
C THR A 148 -9.51 -3.05 33.89
N LYS A 149 -8.89 -1.99 33.39
CA LYS A 149 -9.42 -1.19 32.28
C LYS A 149 -8.46 -1.26 31.09
N ILE A 150 -9.05 -1.18 29.90
CA ILE A 150 -8.34 -1.30 28.63
C ILE A 150 -8.59 -0.04 27.80
N ARG A 151 -7.57 0.44 27.10
CA ARG A 151 -7.70 1.43 26.02
C ARG A 151 -7.07 0.89 24.74
N THR A 152 -7.53 1.38 23.60
CA THR A 152 -7.05 0.92 22.29
C THR A 152 -6.65 2.09 21.39
N ARG A 153 -5.81 1.82 20.40
CA ARG A 153 -5.47 2.72 19.29
C ARG A 153 -5.40 1.89 18.01
N PHE A 154 -5.37 2.54 16.85
CA PHE A 154 -5.30 1.85 15.56
C PHE A 154 -4.12 2.33 14.74
N VAL A 155 -3.70 1.52 13.77
CA VAL A 155 -2.63 1.87 12.83
C VAL A 155 -3.14 2.89 11.84
N LEU A 156 -2.45 4.03 11.72
CA LEU A 156 -2.67 5.05 10.69
C LEU A 156 -1.85 4.75 9.42
N LEU A 157 -0.64 4.22 9.60
CA LEU A 157 0.26 3.88 8.51
C LEU A 157 0.93 2.53 8.79
N GLN A 158 0.73 1.57 7.89
CA GLN A 158 1.43 0.28 7.97
C GLN A 158 2.92 0.46 7.61
N PRO A 159 3.83 -0.28 8.26
CA PRO A 159 5.24 -0.18 7.98
C PRO A 159 5.57 -0.74 6.58
N ALA A 160 6.51 -0.12 5.89
CA ALA A 160 6.99 -0.55 4.57
C ALA A 160 8.50 -0.27 4.41
N ASN A 161 9.14 -0.88 3.40
CA ASN A 161 10.55 -0.67 3.07
C ASN A 161 11.49 -0.85 4.28
N ASN A 162 11.29 -1.92 5.06
CA ASN A 162 12.00 -2.16 6.33
C ASN A 162 11.87 -1.05 7.39
N GLY A 163 10.78 -0.27 7.37
CA GLY A 163 10.43 0.64 8.45
C GLY A 163 10.03 -0.07 9.76
N MET A 164 10.01 0.69 10.85
CA MET A 164 9.74 0.19 12.20
C MET A 164 8.33 -0.44 12.31
N PRO A 165 8.20 -1.65 12.88
CA PRO A 165 6.91 -2.31 13.03
C PRO A 165 6.00 -1.56 14.01
N CYS A 166 4.68 -1.78 13.88
CA CYS A 166 3.71 -1.13 14.75
C CYS A 166 3.87 -1.55 16.22
N PRO A 167 3.80 -0.60 17.17
CA PRO A 167 3.75 -0.92 18.59
C PRO A 167 2.40 -1.54 18.98
N ASN A 168 2.27 -2.02 20.22
CA ASN A 168 1.01 -2.57 20.73
C ASN A 168 -0.16 -1.60 20.56
N LEU A 169 -1.31 -2.14 20.18
CA LEU A 169 -2.52 -1.40 19.84
C LEU A 169 -3.52 -1.34 20.99
N ASP A 170 -3.28 -2.10 22.04
CA ASP A 170 -4.05 -2.15 23.27
C ASP A 170 -3.12 -1.93 24.47
N GLU A 171 -3.68 -1.30 25.50
CA GLU A 171 -3.01 -1.09 26.77
C GLU A 171 -3.97 -1.41 27.89
N GLU A 172 -3.47 -2.20 28.83
CA GLU A 172 -4.18 -2.66 30.00
C GLU A 172 -3.58 -2.04 31.26
N THR A 173 -4.43 -1.56 32.16
CA THR A 173 -3.98 -1.06 33.47
C THR A 173 -4.96 -1.41 34.57
N ALA A 174 -4.43 -1.50 35.79
CA ALA A 174 -5.22 -1.74 36.99
C ALA A 174 -6.15 -0.54 37.29
N CYS A 175 -7.32 -0.84 37.84
CA CYS A 175 -8.29 0.16 38.27
C CYS A 175 -9.14 -0.37 39.43
N GLU A 176 -9.85 0.53 40.10
CA GLU A 176 -10.87 0.19 41.09
C GLU A 176 -12.25 0.33 40.45
N PRO A 177 -13.11 -0.71 40.47
CA PRO A 177 -14.46 -0.61 39.91
C PRO A 177 -15.31 0.45 40.63
N GLU A 178 -15.78 1.46 39.89
CA GLU A 178 -16.71 2.47 40.41
C GLU A 178 -18.16 1.96 40.36
N ASN A 179 -19.01 2.38 41.32
CA ASN A 179 -20.43 2.01 41.44
C ASN A 179 -20.71 0.52 41.74
N CYS A 180 -20.00 0.00 42.73
CA CYS A 180 -20.29 -1.29 43.34
C CYS A 180 -21.54 -1.22 44.23
N ILE A 181 -22.68 -1.74 43.75
CA ILE A 181 -23.90 -1.93 44.55
C ILE A 181 -23.85 -3.27 45.28
#